data_AF-A0A084H1U8-F1
#
_entry.id   AF-A0A084H1U8-F1
#
_cell.length_a   1.000
_cell.length_b   1.000
_cell.length_c   1.000
_cell.angle_alpha   90.00
_cell.angle_beta   90.00
_cell.angle_gamma   90.00
#
_symmetry.space_group_name_H-M   'P 1'
#
loop_
_entity.id
_entity.type
_entity.pdbx_description
1 polymer ?
#
loop_
_entity_poly.entity_id
_entity_poly.type
_entity_poly.pdbx_seq_one_letter_code
_entity_poly.pdbx_strand_id
1 'polypeptide(L)'
;MEVLLIYKDNSSNKFWEIRTNGESFTVTYGKTGTSGAVKTKAFHSEKECLKEAEKLIKAKMKKGYVPVQKADGIVKESSMTEEAFWNLLSQAKRRGEDIEEQMEWLISALSKMPNKEITRFDAILQKQMNSSFSSNLWAAAYIIMGGCSDDCFDYFRAWLIFQGKETFEGAKADPEQLLPLLERMEEDGDFPQAEDLLYAACLAFEEKTGRDDEEYHELFEQLEGYAPYPEIEFDWEEDDEEGLQRKFPKLWRRFGEVPMEG
;
A
#
# COMPACT_ATOMS: atom_id res chain seq x y z
N MET A 1 16.70 -15.73 -12.37
CA MET A 1 16.19 -16.99 -12.96
C MET A 1 14.70 -17.10 -12.67
N GLU A 2 13.90 -17.57 -13.63
CA GLU A 2 12.47 -17.80 -13.43
C GLU A 2 12.06 -19.14 -14.05
N VAL A 3 11.35 -19.98 -13.29
CA VAL A 3 10.88 -21.30 -13.74
C VAL A 3 9.48 -21.56 -13.23
N LEU A 4 8.54 -21.73 -14.15
CA LEU A 4 7.17 -22.16 -13.87
C LEU A 4 6.99 -23.64 -14.20
N LEU A 5 6.47 -24.39 -13.23
CA LEU A 5 6.18 -25.82 -13.34
C LEU A 5 4.70 -26.09 -13.07
N ILE A 6 4.12 -27.05 -13.81
CA ILE A 6 2.75 -27.53 -13.61
C ILE A 6 2.77 -28.99 -13.20
N TYR A 7 1.87 -29.36 -12.29
CA TYR A 7 1.54 -30.75 -11.99
C TYR A 7 0.06 -30.97 -12.21
N LYS A 8 -0.28 -31.96 -13.04
CA LYS A 8 -1.65 -32.34 -13.35
C LYS A 8 -1.84 -33.84 -13.24
N ASP A 9 -2.82 -34.25 -12.46
CA ASP A 9 -3.34 -35.63 -12.42
C ASP A 9 -4.88 -35.60 -12.47
N ASN A 10 -5.54 -36.74 -12.27
CA ASN A 10 -7.01 -36.85 -12.33
C ASN A 10 -7.75 -35.99 -11.29
N SER A 11 -7.07 -35.56 -10.22
CA SER A 11 -7.64 -34.86 -9.06
C SER A 11 -6.98 -33.51 -8.76
N SER A 12 -5.79 -33.26 -9.31
CA SER A 12 -4.95 -32.10 -9.02
C SER A 12 -4.60 -31.36 -10.29
N ASN A 13 -4.70 -30.04 -10.23
CA ASN A 13 -4.14 -29.13 -11.22
C ASN A 13 -3.45 -27.98 -10.48
N LYS A 14 -2.12 -28.03 -10.41
CA LYS A 14 -1.30 -27.18 -9.53
C LYS A 14 -0.18 -26.53 -10.32
N PHE A 15 0.20 -25.33 -9.89
CA PHE A 15 1.40 -24.67 -10.37
C PHE A 15 2.41 -24.50 -9.23
N TRP A 16 3.68 -24.40 -9.60
CA TRP A 16 4.78 -24.03 -8.74
C TRP A 16 5.76 -23.21 -9.56
N GLU A 17 5.99 -21.98 -9.15
CA GLU A 17 6.87 -21.02 -9.77
C GLU A 17 7.99 -20.67 -8.81
N ILE A 18 9.19 -20.50 -9.33
CA ILE A 18 10.30 -19.91 -8.58
C ILE A 18 10.94 -18.80 -9.40
N ARG A 19 11.15 -17.65 -8.77
CA ARG A 19 11.85 -16.50 -9.30
C ARG A 19 13.00 -16.14 -8.36
N THR A 20 14.21 -15.97 -8.89
CA THR A 20 15.37 -15.49 -8.11
C THR A 20 15.60 -14.02 -8.40
N ASN A 21 15.90 -13.24 -7.36
CA ASN A 21 16.28 -11.84 -7.42
C ASN A 21 17.53 -11.64 -6.55
N GLY A 22 18.70 -11.52 -7.19
CA GLY A 22 20.00 -11.46 -6.50
C GLY A 22 20.19 -12.60 -5.50
N GLU A 23 20.30 -12.24 -4.23
CA GLU A 23 20.58 -13.16 -3.11
C GLU A 23 19.33 -13.80 -2.51
N SER A 24 18.15 -13.61 -3.11
CA SER A 24 16.89 -14.19 -2.63
C SER A 24 16.12 -14.91 -3.74
N PHE A 25 15.18 -15.75 -3.35
CA PHE A 25 14.14 -16.23 -4.25
C PHE A 25 12.74 -16.11 -3.66
N THR A 26 11.78 -16.05 -4.57
CA THR A 26 10.34 -16.10 -4.32
C THR A 26 9.77 -17.34 -4.98
N VAL A 27 8.99 -18.12 -4.23
CA VAL A 27 8.27 -19.29 -4.71
C VAL A 27 6.77 -19.01 -4.64
N THR A 28 6.09 -19.02 -5.78
CA THR A 28 4.62 -18.90 -5.87
C THR A 28 4.03 -20.28 -6.17
N TYR A 29 3.02 -20.72 -5.42
CA TYR A 29 2.43 -22.03 -5.65
C TYR A 29 0.95 -22.10 -5.30
N GLY A 30 0.20 -22.92 -6.01
CA GLY A 30 -1.24 -23.01 -5.79
C GLY A 30 -1.95 -23.91 -6.78
N LYS A 31 -3.28 -23.84 -6.77
CA LYS A 31 -4.11 -24.41 -7.84
C LYS A 31 -3.97 -23.52 -9.07
N THR A 32 -3.91 -24.10 -10.26
CA THR A 32 -3.92 -23.32 -11.51
C THR A 32 -5.14 -22.40 -11.58
N GLY A 33 -4.96 -21.17 -12.05
CA GLY A 33 -6.02 -20.16 -12.11
C GLY A 33 -6.27 -19.39 -10.80
N THR A 34 -5.38 -19.55 -9.80
CA THR A 34 -5.36 -18.77 -8.55
C THR A 34 -4.09 -17.92 -8.48
N SER A 35 -4.07 -16.89 -7.63
CA SER A 35 -2.84 -16.12 -7.37
C SER A 35 -1.81 -16.89 -6.53
N GLY A 36 -2.26 -17.95 -5.86
CA GLY A 36 -1.42 -18.86 -5.07
C GLY A 36 -0.94 -18.26 -3.76
N ALA A 37 -0.16 -19.05 -3.03
CA ALA A 37 0.59 -18.62 -1.87
C ALA A 37 2.02 -18.31 -2.28
N VAL A 38 2.67 -17.41 -1.54
CA VAL A 38 4.06 -17.03 -1.74
C VAL A 38 4.89 -17.51 -0.55
N LYS A 39 6.12 -17.97 -0.84
CA LYS A 39 7.17 -18.16 0.16
C LYS A 39 8.47 -17.60 -0.38
N THR A 40 9.20 -16.86 0.45
CA THR A 40 10.49 -16.31 0.08
C THR A 40 11.62 -16.89 0.92
N LYS A 41 12.86 -16.68 0.47
CA LYS A 41 14.07 -17.03 1.21
C LYS A 41 15.27 -16.21 0.73
N ALA A 42 15.97 -15.58 1.66
CA ALA A 42 17.25 -14.91 1.44
C ALA A 42 18.45 -15.86 1.67
N PHE A 43 19.59 -15.50 1.09
CA PHE A 43 20.87 -16.22 1.14
C PHE A 43 22.01 -15.21 1.27
N HIS A 44 23.21 -15.69 1.60
CA HIS A 44 24.39 -14.82 1.73
C HIS A 44 25.05 -14.48 0.38
N SER A 45 24.63 -15.14 -0.70
CA SER A 45 25.09 -14.83 -2.05
C SER A 45 24.11 -15.31 -3.11
N GLU A 46 24.13 -14.65 -4.27
CA GLU A 46 23.38 -15.07 -5.46
C GLU A 46 23.70 -16.52 -5.85
N LYS A 47 24.97 -16.94 -5.72
CA LYS A 47 25.40 -18.30 -6.05
C LYS A 47 24.72 -19.36 -5.17
N GLU A 48 24.56 -19.09 -3.88
CA GLU A 48 23.86 -19.98 -2.96
C GLU A 48 22.35 -20.03 -3.27
N CYS A 49 21.75 -18.88 -3.54
CA CYS A 49 20.36 -18.77 -3.96
C CYS A 49 20.08 -19.62 -5.20
N LEU A 50 20.87 -19.45 -6.27
CA LEU A 50 20.73 -20.21 -7.51
C LEU A 50 20.89 -21.71 -7.29
N LYS A 51 21.88 -22.13 -6.50
CA LYS A 51 22.12 -23.55 -6.21
C LYS A 51 20.93 -24.20 -5.48
N GLU A 52 20.34 -23.52 -4.50
CA GLU A 52 19.17 -24.04 -3.80
C GLU A 52 17.92 -24.01 -4.69
N ALA A 53 17.72 -22.95 -5.47
CA ALA A 53 16.62 -22.86 -6.43
C ALA A 53 16.65 -24.01 -7.46
N GLU A 54 17.81 -24.31 -8.05
CA GLU A 54 17.99 -25.45 -8.95
C GLU A 54 17.67 -26.79 -8.29
N LYS A 55 18.07 -26.97 -7.03
CA LYS A 55 17.79 -28.18 -6.26
C LYS A 55 16.28 -28.34 -6.06
N LEU A 56 15.56 -27.26 -5.75
CA LEU A 56 14.11 -27.26 -5.62
C LEU A 56 13.42 -27.60 -6.95
N ILE A 57 13.87 -27.01 -8.06
CA ILE A 57 13.37 -27.30 -9.42
C ILE A 57 13.54 -28.80 -9.73
N LYS A 58 14.76 -29.34 -9.57
CA LYS A 58 15.06 -30.77 -9.79
C LYS A 58 14.18 -31.67 -8.91
N ALA A 59 13.97 -31.29 -7.65
CA ALA A 59 13.11 -32.05 -6.73
C ALA A 59 11.64 -32.03 -7.14
N LYS A 60 11.12 -30.90 -7.66
CA LYS A 60 9.75 -30.79 -8.19
C LYS A 60 9.57 -31.61 -9.46
N MET A 61 10.51 -31.55 -10.39
CA MET A 61 10.46 -32.33 -11.63
C MET A 61 10.45 -33.84 -11.36
N LYS A 62 11.23 -34.32 -10.38
CA LYS A 62 11.18 -35.72 -9.92
C LYS A 62 9.82 -36.14 -9.36
N LYS A 63 9.00 -35.19 -8.90
CA LYS A 63 7.63 -35.43 -8.41
C LYS A 63 6.58 -35.33 -9.52
N GLY A 64 6.99 -35.29 -10.79
CA GLY A 64 6.09 -35.24 -11.94
C GLY A 64 5.66 -33.83 -12.36
N TYR A 65 6.24 -32.78 -11.79
CA TYR A 65 6.03 -31.43 -12.30
C TYR A 65 6.77 -31.24 -13.63
N VAL A 66 6.13 -30.56 -14.58
CA VAL A 66 6.71 -30.29 -15.91
C VAL A 66 6.84 -28.79 -16.16
N PRO A 67 7.94 -28.31 -16.77
CA PRO A 67 8.13 -26.90 -17.07
C PRO A 67 7.20 -26.42 -18.17
N VAL A 68 6.78 -25.16 -18.09
CA VAL A 68 5.98 -24.46 -19.11
C VAL A 68 6.60 -23.10 -19.42
N GLN A 69 6.44 -22.64 -20.67
CA GLN A 69 7.07 -21.40 -21.14
C GLN A 69 6.23 -20.13 -20.93
N LYS A 70 4.91 -20.28 -20.68
CA LYS A 70 4.00 -19.15 -20.49
C LYS A 70 3.20 -19.35 -19.22
N ALA A 71 2.98 -18.26 -18.48
CA ALA A 71 2.16 -18.23 -17.28
C ALA A 71 0.68 -17.96 -17.56
N ASP A 72 0.31 -17.62 -18.81
CA ASP A 72 -1.03 -17.21 -19.22
C ASP A 72 -2.11 -18.17 -18.71
N GLY A 73 -2.95 -17.69 -17.79
CA GLY A 73 -4.05 -18.45 -17.19
C GLY A 73 -3.62 -19.55 -16.20
N ILE A 74 -2.33 -19.75 -15.95
CA ILE A 74 -1.78 -20.74 -15.00
C ILE A 74 -1.63 -20.13 -13.62
N VAL A 75 -0.99 -18.96 -13.55
CA VAL A 75 -0.89 -18.13 -12.35
C VAL A 75 -1.78 -16.92 -12.58
N LYS A 76 -2.79 -16.70 -11.73
CA LYS A 76 -3.62 -15.51 -11.83
C LYS A 76 -2.84 -14.31 -11.28
N GLU A 77 -2.97 -13.16 -11.94
CA GLU A 77 -2.52 -11.89 -11.35
C GLU A 77 -3.22 -11.63 -10.01
N SER A 78 -2.63 -10.73 -9.21
CA SER A 78 -3.25 -10.32 -7.94
C SER A 78 -4.66 -9.80 -8.19
N SER A 79 -5.58 -10.17 -7.30
CA SER A 79 -6.95 -9.63 -7.30
C SER A 79 -7.04 -8.23 -6.70
N MET A 80 -6.01 -7.81 -5.97
CA MET A 80 -5.86 -6.46 -5.43
C MET A 80 -5.49 -5.48 -6.54
N THR A 81 -6.49 -5.12 -7.35
CA THR A 81 -6.40 -4.02 -8.31
C THR A 81 -6.59 -2.68 -7.61
N GLU A 82 -6.31 -1.57 -8.30
CA GLU A 82 -6.60 -0.24 -7.76
C GLU A 82 -8.10 -0.07 -7.43
N GLU A 83 -9.00 -0.62 -8.24
CA GLU A 83 -10.44 -0.64 -7.94
C GLU A 83 -10.76 -1.44 -6.67
N ALA A 84 -10.12 -2.61 -6.48
CA ALA A 84 -10.30 -3.42 -5.29
C ALA A 84 -9.78 -2.70 -4.02
N PHE A 85 -8.64 -2.00 -4.13
CA PHE A 85 -8.08 -1.16 -3.07
C PHE A 85 -9.08 -0.09 -2.63
N TRP A 86 -9.58 0.74 -3.56
CA TRP A 86 -10.55 1.79 -3.24
C TRP A 86 -11.86 1.24 -2.68
N ASN A 87 -12.33 0.10 -3.20
CA ASN A 87 -13.52 -0.56 -2.67
C ASN A 87 -13.29 -1.14 -1.26
N LEU A 88 -12.08 -1.56 -0.92
CA LEU A 88 -11.75 -2.04 0.42
C LEU A 88 -11.76 -0.87 1.43
N LEU A 89 -11.18 0.28 1.10
CA LEU A 89 -11.26 1.49 1.94
C LEU A 89 -12.71 1.96 2.12
N SER A 90 -13.50 1.95 1.04
CA SER A 90 -14.93 2.28 1.11
C SER A 90 -15.73 1.31 2.00
N GLN A 91 -15.34 0.04 2.05
CA GLN A 91 -15.94 -0.92 2.99
C GLN A 91 -15.50 -0.64 4.43
N ALA A 92 -14.21 -0.41 4.65
CA ALA A 92 -13.67 -0.08 5.98
C ALA A 92 -14.36 1.14 6.59
N LYS A 93 -14.53 2.22 5.81
CA LYS A 93 -15.23 3.44 6.24
C LYS A 93 -16.70 3.23 6.68
N ARG A 94 -17.30 2.08 6.37
CA ARG A 94 -18.68 1.71 6.78
C ARG A 94 -18.70 0.68 7.92
N ARG A 95 -17.55 0.37 8.51
CA ARG A 95 -17.32 -0.74 9.43
C ARG A 95 -16.67 -0.27 10.72
N GLY A 96 -17.32 0.68 11.37
CA GLY A 96 -16.92 1.28 12.64
C GLY A 96 -17.63 2.61 12.82
N GLU A 97 -17.72 3.08 14.06
CA GLU A 97 -18.26 4.42 14.37
C GLU A 97 -17.18 5.51 14.22
N ASP A 98 -15.91 5.17 14.46
CA ASP A 98 -14.75 6.05 14.37
C ASP A 98 -13.63 5.46 13.50
N ILE A 99 -12.54 6.20 13.32
CA ILE A 99 -11.43 5.77 12.47
C ILE A 99 -10.67 4.57 13.03
N GLU A 100 -10.58 4.43 14.36
CA GLU A 100 -9.89 3.32 15.02
C GLU A 100 -10.59 2.00 14.69
N GLU A 101 -11.91 1.91 14.91
CA GLU A 101 -12.69 0.72 14.57
C GLU A 101 -12.65 0.39 13.07
N GLN A 102 -12.64 1.42 12.22
CA GLN A 102 -12.55 1.24 10.76
C GLN A 102 -11.19 0.69 10.34
N MET A 103 -10.10 1.10 11.00
CA MET A 103 -8.74 0.58 10.77
C MET A 103 -8.59 -0.85 11.29
N GLU A 104 -9.11 -1.15 12.48
CA GLU A 104 -9.14 -2.53 13.01
C GLU A 104 -9.85 -3.48 12.04
N TRP A 105 -10.99 -3.04 11.48
CA TRP A 105 -11.69 -3.83 10.47
C TRP A 105 -10.86 -4.04 9.20
N LEU A 106 -10.20 -2.99 8.71
CA LEU A 106 -9.35 -3.06 7.51
C LEU A 106 -8.19 -4.05 7.71
N ILE A 107 -7.50 -3.96 8.84
CA ILE A 107 -6.40 -4.84 9.23
C ILE A 107 -6.88 -6.29 9.28
N SER A 108 -8.01 -6.54 9.97
CA SER A 108 -8.59 -7.89 10.05
C SER A 108 -9.12 -8.42 8.71
N ALA A 109 -9.52 -7.54 7.79
CA ALA A 109 -9.92 -7.93 6.44
C ALA A 109 -8.70 -8.33 5.61
N LEU A 110 -7.62 -7.55 5.68
CA LEU A 110 -6.34 -7.83 5.00
C LEU A 110 -5.68 -9.10 5.54
N SER A 111 -5.70 -9.36 6.85
CA SER A 111 -5.06 -10.54 7.48
C SER A 111 -5.60 -11.86 6.93
N LYS A 112 -6.86 -11.86 6.47
CA LYS A 112 -7.54 -13.01 5.84
C LYS A 112 -7.14 -13.22 4.38
N MET A 113 -6.49 -12.25 3.73
CA MET A 113 -6.04 -12.33 2.32
C MET A 113 -4.66 -12.99 2.19
N PRO A 114 -4.30 -13.62 1.05
CA PRO A 114 -2.93 -14.09 0.82
C PRO A 114 -1.89 -12.97 0.96
N ASN A 115 -0.68 -13.26 1.45
CA ASN A 115 0.35 -12.21 1.68
C ASN A 115 0.68 -11.40 0.43
N LYS A 116 0.56 -12.00 -0.76
CA LYS A 116 0.71 -11.30 -2.03
C LYS A 116 -0.34 -10.21 -2.25
N GLU A 117 -1.57 -10.42 -1.77
CA GLU A 117 -2.63 -9.41 -1.85
C GLU A 117 -2.43 -8.31 -0.78
N ILE A 118 -1.89 -8.66 0.40
CA ILE A 118 -1.54 -7.70 1.46
C ILE A 118 -0.43 -6.76 0.97
N THR A 119 0.69 -7.30 0.50
CA THR A 119 1.80 -6.51 -0.08
C THR A 119 1.34 -5.71 -1.29
N ARG A 120 0.44 -6.25 -2.13
CA ARG A 120 -0.11 -5.51 -3.25
C ARG A 120 -1.00 -4.33 -2.83
N PHE A 121 -1.77 -4.47 -1.76
CA PHE A 121 -2.55 -3.37 -1.18
C PHE A 121 -1.61 -2.23 -0.78
N ASP A 122 -0.53 -2.56 -0.06
CA ASP A 122 0.46 -1.59 0.40
C ASP A 122 1.20 -0.93 -0.77
N ALA A 123 1.55 -1.68 -1.82
CA ALA A 123 2.17 -1.10 -3.02
C ALA A 123 1.26 -0.10 -3.73
N ILE A 124 -0.06 -0.32 -3.71
CA ILE A 124 -1.04 0.64 -4.23
C ILE A 124 -1.12 1.85 -3.30
N LEU A 125 -1.14 1.66 -1.98
CA LEU A 125 -1.12 2.74 -1.00
C LEU A 125 0.11 3.64 -1.19
N GLN A 126 1.32 3.07 -1.23
CA GLN A 126 2.56 3.79 -1.47
C GLN A 126 2.55 4.55 -2.80
N LYS A 127 1.98 3.96 -3.86
CA LYS A 127 1.79 4.66 -5.14
C LYS A 127 0.90 5.90 -4.97
N GLN A 128 -0.19 5.80 -4.22
CA GLN A 128 -1.06 6.95 -3.97
C GLN A 128 -0.35 8.00 -3.10
N MET A 129 0.32 7.59 -2.03
CA MET A 129 1.15 8.46 -1.18
C MET A 129 2.18 9.24 -2.01
N ASN A 130 2.93 8.56 -2.87
CA ASN A 130 3.90 9.22 -3.75
C ASN A 130 3.23 10.19 -4.73
N SER A 131 2.04 9.85 -5.23
CA SER A 131 1.30 10.72 -6.17
C SER A 131 0.71 11.97 -5.52
N SER A 132 0.51 11.97 -4.20
CA SER A 132 0.00 13.09 -3.41
C SER A 132 1.11 13.91 -2.74
N PHE A 133 2.37 13.48 -2.82
CA PHE A 133 3.52 14.25 -2.34
C PHE A 133 3.75 15.48 -3.22
N SER A 134 3.12 16.60 -2.87
CA SER A 134 3.14 17.82 -3.67
C SER A 134 3.14 19.06 -2.80
N SER A 135 3.80 20.11 -3.29
CA SER A 135 3.91 21.38 -2.56
C SER A 135 2.55 22.01 -2.24
N ASN A 136 1.58 21.89 -3.16
CA ASN A 136 0.22 22.40 -2.97
C ASN A 136 -0.54 21.69 -1.85
N LEU A 137 -0.49 20.35 -1.81
CA LEU A 137 -1.16 19.61 -0.73
C LEU A 137 -0.49 19.86 0.62
N TRP A 138 0.82 20.05 0.64
CA TRP A 138 1.54 20.38 1.88
C TRP A 138 1.15 21.75 2.40
N ALA A 139 1.12 22.78 1.54
CA ALA A 139 0.62 24.10 1.94
C ALA A 139 -0.81 24.04 2.49
N ALA A 140 -1.68 23.23 1.86
CA ALA A 140 -3.04 23.05 2.35
C ALA A 140 -3.04 22.41 3.75
N ALA A 141 -2.29 21.32 3.94
CA ALA A 141 -2.15 20.68 5.26
C ALA A 141 -1.58 21.65 6.30
N TYR A 142 -0.56 22.44 5.95
CA TYR A 142 0.01 23.48 6.80
C TYR A 142 -1.04 24.51 7.25
N ILE A 143 -1.84 25.04 6.32
CA ILE A 143 -2.90 26.01 6.64
C ILE A 143 -3.99 25.37 7.52
N ILE A 144 -4.40 24.14 7.21
CA ILE A 144 -5.49 23.44 7.92
C ILE A 144 -5.07 23.10 9.34
N MET A 145 -3.83 22.66 9.53
CA MET A 145 -3.30 22.11 10.78
C MET A 145 -2.47 23.11 11.60
N GLY A 146 -2.29 24.35 11.12
CA GLY A 146 -1.53 25.38 11.85
C GLY A 146 -0.03 25.13 11.88
N GLY A 147 0.50 24.44 10.87
CA GLY A 147 1.83 23.86 10.84
C GLY A 147 1.78 22.41 10.33
N CYS A 148 2.84 21.93 9.69
CA CYS A 148 2.85 20.56 9.16
C CYS A 148 4.28 20.03 8.98
N SER A 149 4.70 19.15 9.88
CA SER A 149 5.92 18.34 9.72
C SER A 149 5.75 17.27 8.63
N ASP A 150 6.84 16.58 8.30
CA ASP A 150 6.82 15.43 7.38
C ASP A 150 5.79 14.37 7.84
N ASP A 151 5.80 13.98 9.12
CA ASP A 151 4.86 12.99 9.67
C ASP A 151 3.41 13.49 9.62
N CYS A 152 3.17 14.76 9.97
CA CYS A 152 1.85 15.37 9.87
C CYS A 152 1.33 15.33 8.41
N PHE A 153 2.22 15.57 7.44
CA PHE A 153 1.85 15.52 6.03
C PHE A 153 1.57 14.09 5.55
N ASP A 154 2.29 13.09 6.05
CA ASP A 154 2.02 11.67 5.77
C ASP A 154 0.64 11.27 6.30
N TYR A 155 0.32 11.64 7.54
CA TYR A 155 -0.97 11.31 8.15
C TYR A 155 -2.14 12.01 7.46
N PHE A 156 -1.94 13.26 7.04
CA PHE A 156 -2.93 14.00 6.24
C PHE A 156 -3.19 13.35 4.89
N ARG A 157 -2.13 12.93 4.19
CA ARG A 157 -2.26 12.24 2.89
C ARG A 157 -2.90 10.86 3.04
N ALA A 158 -2.58 10.13 4.11
CA ALA A 158 -3.22 8.86 4.44
C ALA A 158 -4.73 9.05 4.67
N TRP A 159 -5.11 10.07 5.46
CA TRP A 159 -6.52 10.43 5.65
C TRP A 159 -7.19 10.77 4.32
N LEU A 160 -6.55 11.56 3.46
CA LEU A 160 -7.10 11.95 2.16
C LEU A 160 -7.36 10.72 1.27
N ILE A 161 -6.44 9.76 1.26
CA ILE A 161 -6.64 8.47 0.57
C ILE A 161 -7.83 7.73 1.19
N PHE A 162 -7.95 7.71 2.51
CA PHE A 162 -9.07 7.06 3.18
C PHE A 162 -10.44 7.70 2.86
N GLN A 163 -10.47 8.97 2.47
CA GLN A 163 -11.70 9.62 1.98
C GLN A 163 -12.22 9.04 0.66
N GLY A 164 -11.39 8.30 -0.07
CA GLY A 164 -11.72 7.61 -1.31
C GLY A 164 -11.29 8.37 -2.56
N LYS A 165 -11.34 7.66 -3.70
CA LYS A 165 -10.72 8.08 -4.96
C LYS A 165 -11.13 9.47 -5.45
N GLU A 166 -12.43 9.78 -5.41
CA GLU A 166 -12.96 11.04 -5.92
C GLU A 166 -12.45 12.24 -5.12
N THR A 167 -12.55 12.17 -3.78
CA THR A 167 -12.01 13.20 -2.88
C THR A 167 -10.50 13.33 -3.02
N PHE A 168 -9.79 12.21 -3.09
CA PHE A 168 -8.33 12.17 -3.22
C PHE A 168 -7.85 12.87 -4.51
N GLU A 169 -8.40 12.52 -5.67
CA GLU A 169 -8.01 13.14 -6.93
C GLU A 169 -8.49 14.59 -7.04
N GLY A 170 -9.66 14.92 -6.49
CA GLY A 170 -10.17 16.29 -6.43
C GLY A 170 -9.25 17.21 -5.64
N ALA A 171 -8.84 16.79 -4.44
CA ALA A 171 -7.93 17.55 -3.58
C ALA A 171 -6.52 17.68 -4.16
N LYS A 172 -6.01 16.64 -4.86
CA LYS A 172 -4.74 16.74 -5.59
C LYS A 172 -4.78 17.82 -6.68
N ALA A 173 -5.92 17.98 -7.35
CA ALA A 173 -6.09 18.99 -8.38
C ALA A 173 -6.32 20.39 -7.79
N ASP A 174 -7.12 20.46 -6.71
CA ASP A 174 -7.48 21.70 -6.01
C ASP A 174 -7.73 21.41 -4.52
N PRO A 175 -6.75 21.67 -3.63
CA PRO A 175 -6.88 21.40 -2.20
C PRO A 175 -8.04 22.14 -1.53
N GLU A 176 -8.53 23.25 -2.10
CA GLU A 176 -9.66 23.99 -1.52
C GLU A 176 -10.99 23.22 -1.60
N GLN A 177 -11.07 22.16 -2.42
CA GLN A 177 -12.25 21.28 -2.48
C GLN A 177 -12.49 20.51 -1.18
N LEU A 178 -11.50 20.47 -0.27
CA LEU A 178 -11.62 19.81 1.03
C LEU A 178 -12.50 20.58 2.01
N LEU A 179 -12.76 21.87 1.80
CA LEU A 179 -13.47 22.73 2.75
C LEU A 179 -14.79 22.14 3.28
N PRO A 180 -15.74 21.67 2.44
CA PRO A 180 -16.99 21.13 2.96
C PRO A 180 -16.82 19.87 3.81
N LEU A 181 -15.73 19.11 3.60
CA LEU A 181 -15.42 17.93 4.40
C LEU A 181 -14.77 18.33 5.72
N LEU A 182 -13.81 19.25 5.69
CA LEU A 182 -13.11 19.76 6.87
C LEU A 182 -14.07 20.47 7.84
N GLU A 183 -15.01 21.28 7.32
CA GLU A 183 -16.04 21.94 8.13
C GLU A 183 -16.92 20.93 8.89
N ARG A 184 -17.26 19.79 8.27
CA ARG A 184 -18.02 18.74 8.96
C ARG A 184 -17.18 18.03 10.02
N MET A 185 -15.92 17.74 9.72
CA MET A 185 -15.04 17.06 10.69
C MET A 185 -14.80 17.91 11.93
N GLU A 186 -14.65 19.22 11.76
CA GLU A 186 -14.49 20.14 12.87
C GLU A 186 -15.72 20.17 13.80
N GLU A 187 -16.94 20.05 13.24
CA GLU A 187 -18.18 19.92 14.05
C GLU A 187 -18.16 18.66 14.93
N ASP A 188 -17.53 17.58 14.44
CA ASP A 188 -17.38 16.31 15.14
C ASP A 188 -16.17 16.30 16.11
N GLY A 189 -15.32 17.34 16.06
CA GLY A 189 -14.09 17.43 16.87
C GLY A 189 -12.93 16.58 16.35
N ASP A 190 -13.00 16.17 15.09
CA ASP A 190 -12.02 15.31 14.44
C ASP A 190 -10.97 16.09 13.64
N PHE A 191 -9.83 15.42 13.36
CA PHE A 191 -8.74 15.96 12.56
C PHE A 191 -8.47 15.11 11.31
N PRO A 192 -8.01 15.72 10.21
CA PRO A 192 -7.71 15.02 8.96
C PRO A 192 -6.40 14.22 9.05
N GLN A 193 -6.33 13.22 9.94
CA GLN A 193 -5.18 12.34 10.12
C GLN A 193 -5.61 10.86 10.13
N ALA A 194 -4.80 9.99 9.56
CA ALA A 194 -5.05 8.53 9.52
C ALA A 194 -3.74 7.74 9.50
N GLU A 195 -2.90 7.91 10.53
CA GLU A 195 -1.61 7.23 10.66
C GLU A 195 -1.71 5.71 10.48
N ASP A 196 -2.67 5.08 11.15
CA ASP A 196 -2.85 3.62 11.16
C ASP A 196 -3.01 3.01 9.75
N LEU A 197 -3.51 3.76 8.77
CA LEU A 197 -3.62 3.29 7.39
C LEU A 197 -2.23 2.96 6.80
N LEU A 198 -1.19 3.71 7.18
CA LEU A 198 0.18 3.50 6.72
C LEU A 198 0.76 2.17 7.21
N TYR A 199 0.29 1.69 8.36
CA TYR A 199 0.74 0.44 8.98
C TYR A 199 -0.21 -0.74 8.71
N ALA A 200 -1.37 -0.50 8.11
CA ALA A 200 -2.45 -1.49 8.00
C ALA A 200 -2.00 -2.82 7.37
N ALA A 201 -1.13 -2.78 6.35
CA ALA A 201 -0.64 -3.98 5.68
C ALA A 201 0.38 -4.76 6.52
N CYS A 202 1.29 -4.05 7.20
CA CYS A 202 2.28 -4.65 8.10
C CYS A 202 1.57 -5.31 9.30
N LEU A 203 0.64 -4.58 9.94
CA LEU A 203 -0.16 -5.11 11.05
C LEU A 203 -1.02 -6.31 10.63
N ALA A 204 -1.61 -6.28 9.42
CA ALA A 204 -2.36 -7.41 8.90
C ALA A 204 -1.48 -8.64 8.63
N PHE A 205 -0.24 -8.44 8.20
CA PHE A 205 0.74 -9.51 8.03
C PHE A 205 1.17 -10.11 9.37
N GLU A 206 1.42 -9.27 10.37
CA GLU A 206 1.74 -9.68 11.74
C GLU A 206 0.57 -10.49 12.32
N GLU A 207 -0.67 -9.97 12.29
CA GLU A 207 -1.86 -10.68 12.78
C GLU A 207 -2.01 -12.06 12.12
N LYS A 208 -1.74 -12.13 10.82
CA LYS A 208 -1.88 -13.36 10.04
C LYS A 208 -0.81 -14.40 10.37
N THR A 209 0.42 -13.98 10.57
CA THR A 209 1.59 -14.87 10.53
C THR A 209 2.35 -14.98 11.85
N GLY A 210 2.15 -14.04 12.76
CA GLY A 210 2.93 -13.86 13.99
C GLY A 210 4.38 -13.45 13.74
N ARG A 211 4.67 -12.89 12.56
CA ARG A 211 6.00 -12.41 12.12
C ARG A 211 6.06 -10.90 12.24
N ASP A 212 7.25 -10.38 12.49
CA ASP A 212 7.48 -8.95 12.74
C ASP A 212 7.50 -8.09 11.45
N ASP A 213 7.72 -6.79 11.66
CA ASP A 213 7.81 -5.77 10.63
C ASP A 213 9.02 -5.95 9.71
N GLU A 214 10.18 -6.32 10.24
CA GLU A 214 11.38 -6.63 9.45
C GLU A 214 11.09 -7.73 8.41
N GLU A 215 10.45 -8.83 8.85
CA GLU A 215 10.06 -9.92 7.95
C GLU A 215 8.96 -9.53 6.95
N TYR A 216 8.13 -8.53 7.26
CA TYR A 216 7.19 -7.93 6.31
C TYR A 216 7.90 -7.11 5.24
N HIS A 217 8.82 -6.23 5.64
CA HIS A 217 9.60 -5.38 4.74
C HIS A 217 10.44 -6.20 3.76
N GLU A 218 11.07 -7.28 4.21
CA GLU A 218 11.77 -8.23 3.33
C GLU A 218 10.84 -8.83 2.26
N LEU A 219 9.62 -9.21 2.67
CA LEU A 219 8.63 -9.79 1.75
C LEU A 219 8.14 -8.74 0.74
N PHE A 220 7.87 -7.53 1.20
CA PHE A 220 7.44 -6.42 0.37
C PHE A 220 8.50 -6.08 -0.68
N GLU A 221 9.77 -5.92 -0.27
CA GLU A 221 10.88 -5.65 -1.18
C GLU A 221 11.02 -6.73 -2.27
N GLN A 222 10.87 -8.00 -1.89
CA GLN A 222 11.01 -9.14 -2.81
C GLN A 222 9.85 -9.28 -3.80
N LEU A 223 8.66 -8.78 -3.45
CA LEU A 223 7.45 -8.91 -4.27
C LEU A 223 7.12 -7.68 -5.10
N GLU A 224 7.19 -6.51 -4.50
CA GLU A 224 6.75 -5.24 -5.09
C GLU A 224 7.93 -4.29 -5.29
N GLY A 225 8.88 -4.29 -4.35
CA GLY A 225 10.04 -3.40 -4.34
C GLY A 225 9.69 -1.98 -3.87
N TYR A 226 10.69 -1.24 -3.39
CA TYR A 226 10.53 0.15 -3.00
C TYR A 226 10.75 1.09 -4.19
N ALA A 227 9.77 1.97 -4.44
CA ALA A 227 9.97 3.11 -5.32
C ALA A 227 10.82 4.18 -4.61
N PRO A 228 11.67 4.93 -5.33
CA PRO A 228 12.37 6.07 -4.75
C PRO A 228 11.35 7.10 -4.29
N TYR A 229 11.66 7.77 -3.18
CA TYR A 229 10.84 8.85 -2.67
C TYR A 229 10.86 10.03 -3.67
N PRO A 230 9.70 10.62 -4.02
CA PRO A 230 9.67 11.77 -4.91
C PRO A 230 10.39 12.97 -4.29
N GLU A 231 11.11 13.74 -5.11
CA GLU A 231 11.64 15.05 -4.73
C GLU A 231 10.52 16.10 -4.77
N ILE A 232 10.58 17.07 -3.86
CA ILE A 232 9.63 18.17 -3.78
C ILE A 232 10.37 19.50 -3.81
N GLU A 233 9.89 20.41 -4.66
CA GLU A 233 10.30 21.81 -4.67
C GLU A 233 9.13 22.64 -4.14
N PHE A 234 9.38 23.43 -3.10
CA PHE A 234 8.37 24.29 -2.50
C PHE A 234 8.29 25.62 -3.25
N ASP A 235 7.07 26.05 -3.56
CA ASP A 235 6.77 27.34 -4.17
C ASP A 235 6.04 28.30 -3.20
N TRP A 236 6.15 28.01 -1.91
CA TRP A 236 5.63 28.80 -0.79
C TRP A 236 6.61 28.71 0.39
N GLU A 237 6.53 29.65 1.32
CA GLU A 237 7.33 29.72 2.53
C GLU A 237 6.41 29.83 3.75
N GLU A 238 6.79 29.21 4.87
CA GLU A 238 5.99 29.19 6.10
C GLU A 238 5.70 30.61 6.63
N ASP A 239 6.68 31.51 6.58
CA ASP A 239 6.56 32.90 7.05
C ASP A 239 5.86 33.84 6.04
N ASP A 240 5.51 33.38 4.82
CA ASP A 240 4.78 34.17 3.81
C ASP A 240 3.27 33.89 3.86
N GLU A 241 2.65 34.30 4.96
CA GLU A 241 1.19 34.19 5.19
C GLU A 241 0.38 34.84 4.06
N GLU A 242 0.81 36.01 3.56
CA GLU A 242 0.13 36.66 2.43
C GLU A 242 0.23 35.83 1.14
N GLY A 243 1.35 35.13 0.94
CA GLY A 243 1.53 34.18 -0.15
C GLY A 243 0.59 32.99 -0.06
N LEU A 244 0.50 32.38 1.12
CA LEU A 244 -0.43 31.28 1.40
C LEU A 244 -1.89 31.73 1.22
N GLN A 245 -2.25 32.93 1.70
CA GLN A 245 -3.56 33.52 1.48
C GLN A 245 -3.88 33.76 0.00
N ARG A 246 -2.91 34.22 -0.81
CA ARG A 246 -3.11 34.39 -2.26
C ARG A 246 -3.26 33.05 -2.97
N LYS A 247 -2.53 32.03 -2.52
CA LYS A 247 -2.48 30.69 -3.14
C LYS A 247 -3.73 29.87 -2.82
N PHE A 248 -4.21 29.92 -1.58
CA PHE A 248 -5.39 29.18 -1.09
C PHE A 248 -6.37 30.10 -0.33
N PRO A 249 -7.01 31.07 -1.00
CA PRO A 249 -7.79 32.12 -0.36
C PRO A 249 -9.00 31.65 0.45
N LYS A 250 -9.60 30.50 0.10
CA LYS A 250 -10.73 29.93 0.84
C LYS A 250 -10.25 29.14 2.05
N LEU A 251 -9.20 28.32 1.90
CA LEU A 251 -8.61 27.60 3.05
C LEU A 251 -8.05 28.60 4.07
N TRP A 252 -7.30 29.59 3.62
CA TRP A 252 -6.76 30.63 4.49
C TRP A 252 -7.85 31.38 5.26
N ARG A 253 -8.92 31.78 4.56
CA ARG A 253 -10.06 32.45 5.22
C ARG A 253 -10.65 31.61 6.35
N ARG A 254 -10.63 30.27 6.21
CA ARG A 254 -11.22 29.38 7.21
C ARG A 254 -10.23 29.04 8.32
N PHE A 255 -9.03 28.60 7.98
CA PHE A 255 -8.11 27.97 8.94
C PHE A 255 -6.84 28.77 9.21
N GLY A 256 -6.56 29.84 8.45
CA GLY A 256 -5.30 30.59 8.58
C GLY A 256 -5.08 31.24 9.95
N GLU A 257 -6.16 31.67 10.62
CA GLU A 257 -6.10 32.29 11.96
C GLU A 257 -6.47 31.31 13.09
N VAL A 258 -7.32 30.33 12.77
CA VAL A 258 -7.82 29.33 13.72
C VAL A 258 -7.70 27.97 13.02
N PRO A 259 -6.52 27.34 13.10
CA PRO A 259 -6.31 26.02 12.53
C PRO A 259 -7.16 24.98 13.27
N MET A 260 -7.32 23.80 12.66
CA MET A 260 -8.02 22.70 13.30
C MET A 260 -7.22 22.19 14.51
N GLU A 261 -5.92 21.94 14.33
CA GLU A 261 -5.01 21.58 15.42
C GLU A 261 -4.32 22.87 15.91
N GLY A 262 -4.55 23.25 17.17
CA GLY A 262 -4.06 24.50 17.78
C GLY A 262 -3.91 24.41 19.29
#